data_AF-A0A4E0RN50-F1
#
_entry.id   AF-A0A4E0RN50-F1
#
_cell.length_a   1.000
_cell.length_b   1.000
_cell.length_c   1.000
_cell.angle_alpha   90.00
_cell.angle_beta   90.00
_cell.angle_gamma   90.00
#
_symmetry.space_group_name_H-M   'P 1'
#
loop_
_entity.id
_entity.type
_entity.pdbx_description
1 polymer ?
#
loop_
_entity_poly.entity_id
_entity_poly.type
_entity_poly.pdbx_seq_one_letter_code
_entity_poly.pdbx_strand_id
1 'polypeptide(L)'
;MYFIKSEPEIEQKYPDIMFLYRPPFFPNYQFLFELKYLKKTERKKLEQKRKEAKNQIKGYLDFEEVKELEHLKSWVIVFVGDKAEVVEE
;
A
#
# COMPACT_ATOMS: atom_id res chain seq x y z
N MET A 1 18.64 0.65 1.42
CA MET A 1 18.23 1.96 0.88
C MET A 1 17.22 1.70 -0.23
N TYR A 2 16.14 2.47 -0.32
CA TYR A 2 15.04 2.28 -1.28
C TYR A 2 14.91 3.47 -2.23
N PHE A 3 14.29 3.26 -3.39
CA PHE A 3 13.67 4.34 -4.17
C PHE A 3 12.23 4.47 -3.68
N ILE A 4 11.92 5.60 -3.02
CA ILE A 4 10.61 5.85 -2.45
C ILE A 4 9.82 6.71 -3.43
N LYS A 5 8.69 6.19 -3.92
CA LYS A 5 7.74 6.93 -4.75
C LYS A 5 6.48 7.18 -3.92
N SER A 6 6.01 8.43 -3.90
CA SER A 6 4.70 8.81 -3.36
C SER A 6 3.77 9.06 -4.53
N GLU A 7 2.57 8.48 -4.49
CA GLU A 7 1.54 8.62 -5.52
C GLU A 7 2.06 8.44 -6.97
N PRO A 8 2.89 7.41 -7.28
CA PRO A 8 3.31 7.20 -8.66
C PRO A 8 2.13 6.83 -9.54
N GLU A 9 2.07 7.39 -10.74
CA GLU A 9 1.09 6.95 -11.73
C GLU A 9 1.49 5.56 -12.26
N ILE A 10 0.59 4.58 -12.11
CA ILE A 10 0.69 3.24 -12.70
C ILE A 10 -0.69 2.93 -13.29
N GLU A 11 -0.76 2.75 -14.61
CA GLU A 11 -2.01 2.45 -15.33
C GLU A 11 -3.20 3.37 -14.92
N GLN A 12 -2.96 4.69 -14.85
CA GLN A 12 -3.92 5.72 -14.44
C GLN A 12 -4.44 5.60 -13.00
N LYS A 13 -3.76 4.84 -12.16
CA LYS A 13 -3.96 4.77 -10.71
C LYS A 13 -2.73 5.26 -9.97
N TYR A 14 -2.90 5.52 -8.68
CA TYR A 14 -1.92 6.17 -7.83
C TYR A 14 -1.86 5.44 -6.49
N PRO A 15 -0.98 4.43 -6.33
CA PRO A 15 -0.72 3.83 -5.02
C PRO A 15 -0.14 4.89 -4.07
N ASP A 16 -0.49 4.87 -2.79
CA ASP A 16 -0.06 5.95 -1.89
C ASP A 16 1.47 6.04 -1.79
N ILE A 17 2.14 4.91 -1.49
CA ILE A 17 3.60 4.86 -1.36
C ILE A 17 4.16 3.52 -1.84
N MET A 18 5.27 3.57 -2.58
CA MET A 18 6.05 2.39 -2.97
C MET A 18 7.52 2.52 -2.57
N PHE A 19 8.07 1.45 -2.00
CA PHE A 19 9.49 1.30 -1.70
C PHE A 19 10.07 0.27 -2.66
N LEU A 20 10.79 0.75 -3.66
CA LEU A 20 11.36 -0.07 -4.72
C LEU A 20 12.87 -0.24 -4.53
N TYR A 21 13.43 -1.30 -5.14
CA TYR A 21 14.87 -1.49 -5.17
C TYR A 21 15.58 -0.28 -5.77
N ARG A 22 16.77 0.01 -5.21
CA ARG A 22 17.60 1.12 -5.65
C ARG A 22 19.01 0.59 -5.87
N PRO A 23 19.40 0.26 -7.10
CA PRO A 23 20.74 -0.26 -7.37
C PRO A 23 21.84 0.62 -6.78
N PRO A 24 22.89 0.04 -6.19
CA PRO A 24 23.16 -1.41 -6.07
C PRO A 24 22.51 -2.08 -4.84
N PHE A 25 21.55 -1.43 -4.16
CA PHE A 25 20.93 -1.92 -2.94
C PHE A 25 19.64 -2.71 -3.23
N PHE A 26 19.62 -3.98 -2.82
CA PHE A 26 18.51 -4.91 -2.99
C PHE A 26 18.17 -5.58 -1.64
N PRO A 27 17.41 -4.91 -0.75
CA PRO A 27 16.89 -5.53 0.46
C PRO A 27 15.99 -6.75 0.16
N ASN A 28 15.61 -7.52 1.18
CA ASN A 28 14.82 -8.76 0.98
C ASN A 28 13.45 -8.54 0.32
N TYR A 29 12.84 -7.37 0.50
CA TYR A 29 11.50 -7.08 0.01
C TYR A 29 11.40 -5.65 -0.53
N GLN A 30 10.50 -5.50 -1.49
CA GLN A 30 9.92 -4.24 -1.93
C GLN A 30 8.55 -4.06 -1.25
N PHE A 31 8.03 -2.84 -1.19
CA PHE A 31 6.75 -2.59 -0.50
C PHE A 31 5.83 -1.69 -1.30
N LEU A 32 4.53 -2.02 -1.27
CA LEU A 32 3.43 -1.16 -1.67
C LEU A 32 2.57 -0.89 -0.42
N PHE A 33 2.29 0.37 -0.15
CA PHE A 33 1.45 0.79 0.97
C PHE A 33 0.21 1.51 0.47
N GLU A 34 -0.94 1.16 1.03
CA GLU A 34 -2.18 1.92 0.93
C GLU A 34 -2.56 2.40 2.33
N LEU A 35 -2.73 3.72 2.48
CA LEU A 35 -3.02 4.40 3.73
C LEU A 35 -4.49 4.86 3.72
N LYS A 36 -5.18 4.66 4.84
CA LYS A 36 -6.52 5.18 5.07
C LYS A 36 -6.62 5.83 6.43
N TYR A 37 -7.52 6.79 6.57
CA TYR A 37 -7.81 7.46 7.83
C TYR A 37 -9.31 7.41 8.14
N LEU A 38 -9.62 7.17 9.41
CA LEU A 38 -10.94 7.28 10.00
C LEU A 38 -10.84 8.11 11.28
N LYS A 39 -11.82 9.00 11.52
CA LYS A 39 -11.94 9.65 12.82
C LYS A 39 -12.30 8.59 13.88
N LYS A 40 -11.99 8.84 15.17
CA LYS A 40 -12.34 7.94 16.29
C LYS A 40 -13.86 7.62 16.32
N THR A 41 -14.70 8.60 15.97
CA THR A 41 -16.17 8.46 15.86
C THR A 41 -16.63 7.56 14.71
N GLU A 42 -15.76 7.28 13.74
CA GLU A 42 -16.06 6.47 12.56
C GLU A 42 -15.52 5.04 12.66
N ARG A 43 -15.04 4.61 13.84
CA ARG A 43 -14.46 3.27 14.05
C ARG A 43 -15.34 2.13 13.54
N LYS A 44 -16.67 2.28 13.58
CA LYS A 44 -17.62 1.30 13.03
C LYS A 44 -17.46 1.02 11.53
N LYS A 45 -16.83 1.94 10.77
CA LYS A 45 -16.55 1.78 9.33
C LYS A 45 -15.21 1.10 9.05
N LEU A 46 -14.44 0.71 10.08
CA LEU A 46 -13.09 0.16 9.92
C LEU A 46 -13.03 -1.04 8.98
N GLU A 47 -13.90 -2.03 9.18
CA GLU A 47 -13.92 -3.24 8.35
C GLU A 47 -14.28 -2.94 6.89
N GLN A 48 -15.24 -2.05 6.67
CA GLN A 48 -15.58 -1.61 5.31
C GLN A 48 -14.37 -0.91 4.66
N LYS A 49 -13.71 0.00 5.39
CA LYS A 49 -12.55 0.75 4.87
C LYS A 49 -11.36 -0.16 4.58
N ARG A 50 -11.12 -1.18 5.42
CA ARG A 50 -10.13 -2.23 5.19
C ARG A 50 -10.43 -2.99 3.91
N LYS A 51 -11.67 -3.41 3.71
CA LYS A 51 -12.09 -4.14 2.50
C LYS A 51 -11.91 -3.31 1.22
N GLU A 52 -12.30 -2.04 1.26
CA GLU A 52 -12.11 -1.10 0.15
C GLU A 52 -10.62 -0.97 -0.21
N ALA A 53 -9.76 -0.73 0.78
CA ALA A 53 -8.31 -0.60 0.56
C ALA A 53 -7.65 -1.90 0.07
N LYS A 54 -8.05 -3.07 0.59
CA LYS A 54 -7.59 -4.37 0.06
C LYS A 54 -7.95 -4.55 -1.41
N ASN A 55 -9.14 -4.12 -1.82
CA ASN A 55 -9.54 -4.17 -3.23
C ASN A 55 -8.71 -3.22 -4.10
N GLN A 56 -8.33 -2.05 -3.57
CA GLN A 56 -7.42 -1.13 -4.28
C GLN A 56 -6.05 -1.78 -4.50
N ILE A 57 -5.46 -2.37 -3.45
CA ILE A 57 -4.18 -3.09 -3.56
C ILE A 57 -4.27 -4.23 -4.56
N LYS A 58 -5.33 -5.05 -4.52
CA LYS A 58 -5.53 -6.13 -5.50
C LYS A 58 -5.53 -5.61 -6.93
N GLY A 59 -6.20 -4.49 -7.16
CA GLY A 59 -6.17 -3.82 -8.46
C GLY A 59 -4.76 -3.41 -8.88
N TYR A 60 -3.93 -2.90 -7.96
CA TYR A 60 -2.54 -2.55 -8.27
C TYR A 60 -1.67 -3.77 -8.55
N LEU A 61 -1.84 -4.85 -7.78
CA LEU A 61 -1.11 -6.11 -7.97
C LEU A 61 -1.42 -6.79 -9.31
N ASP A 62 -2.56 -6.46 -9.92
CA ASP A 62 -2.95 -6.95 -11.23
C ASP A 62 -2.30 -6.19 -12.41
N PHE A 63 -1.65 -5.04 -12.15
CA PHE A 63 -0.95 -4.26 -13.18
C PHE A 63 0.35 -4.91 -13.62
N GLU A 64 0.66 -4.83 -14.92
CA GLU A 64 1.82 -5.51 -15.49
C GLU A 64 3.13 -4.96 -14.89
N GLU A 65 3.25 -3.64 -14.72
CA GLU A 65 4.43 -3.01 -14.09
C GLU A 65 4.64 -3.49 -12.63
N VAL A 66 3.56 -3.81 -11.92
CA VAL A 66 3.62 -4.23 -10.51
C VAL A 66 3.90 -5.73 -10.40
N LYS A 67 3.35 -6.55 -11.31
CA LYS A 67 3.61 -7.99 -11.38
C LYS A 67 5.09 -8.33 -11.64
N GLU A 68 5.80 -7.45 -12.35
CA GLU A 68 7.23 -7.60 -12.62
C GLU A 68 8.12 -7.32 -11.40
N LEU A 69 7.58 -6.76 -10.31
CA LEU A 69 8.34 -6.44 -9.10
C LEU A 69 8.62 -7.70 -8.27
N GLU A 70 9.89 -8.11 -8.24
CA GLU A 70 10.34 -9.22 -7.39
C GLU A 70 10.22 -8.90 -5.89
N HIS A 71 9.77 -9.90 -5.12
CA HIS A 71 9.63 -9.83 -3.65
C HIS A 71 8.82 -8.63 -3.14
N LEU A 72 7.77 -8.24 -3.86
CA LEU A 72 6.85 -7.20 -3.42
C LEU A 72 5.93 -7.69 -2.30
N LYS A 73 5.87 -6.93 -1.20
CA LYS A 73 4.85 -7.07 -0.15
C LYS A 73 3.87 -5.91 -0.17
N SER A 74 2.61 -6.17 0.13
CA SER A 74 1.58 -5.14 0.15
C SER A 74 0.96 -4.96 1.53
N TRP A 75 0.69 -3.72 1.90
CA TRP A 75 0.20 -3.37 3.24
C TRP A 75 -0.90 -2.34 3.17
N VAL A 76 -2.02 -2.63 3.84
CA VAL A 76 -3.04 -1.64 4.15
C VAL A 76 -2.84 -1.15 5.58
N ILE A 77 -2.70 0.16 5.75
CA ILE A 77 -2.62 0.79 7.07
C ILE A 77 -3.82 1.71 7.25
N VAL A 78 -4.74 1.34 8.13
CA VAL A 78 -5.89 2.20 8.47
C VAL A 78 -5.64 2.88 9.80
N PHE A 79 -5.52 4.19 9.81
CA PHE A 79 -5.43 4.99 11.03
C PHE A 79 -6.83 5.31 11.56
N VAL A 80 -7.09 5.00 12.83
CA VAL A 80 -8.30 5.39 13.55
C VAL A 80 -7.93 6.41 14.62
N GLY A 81 -7.98 7.70 14.25
CA GLY A 81 -7.36 8.76 15.04
C GLY A 81 -5.84 8.59 15.09
N ASP A 82 -5.31 8.32 16.28
CA ASP A 82 -3.88 8.15 16.60
C ASP A 82 -3.42 6.69 16.56
N LYS A 83 -4.33 5.73 16.35
CA LYS A 83 -4.01 4.29 16.33
C LYS A 83 -3.90 3.76 14.90
N ALA A 84 -2.82 3.07 14.59
CA ALA A 84 -2.66 2.35 13.34
C ALA A 84 -3.22 0.93 13.47
N GLU A 85 -4.11 0.57 12.55
CA GLU A 85 -4.69 -0.75 12.40
C GLU A 85 -4.16 -1.33 11.08
N VAL A 86 -3.13 -2.19 11.17
CA VAL A 86 -2.35 -2.70 10.04
C VAL A 86 -2.90 -4.04 9.55
N VAL A 87 -2.94 -4.24 8.23
CA VAL A 87 -3.27 -5.51 7.60
C VAL A 87 -2.25 -5.83 6.50
N GLU A 88 -1.58 -6.98 6.61
CA GLU A 88 -0.73 -7.55 5.54
C GLU A 88 -1.64 -8.23 4.49
N GLU A 89 -1.31 -8.06 3.21
CA GLU A 89 -1.94 -8.78 2.09
C GLU A 89 -0.85 -9.36 1.17
#